data_AF-A0A7C7QFS6-F1
#
_entry.id   AF-A0A7C7QFS6-F1
#
_cell.length_a   1.000
_cell.length_b   1.000
_cell.length_c   1.000
_cell.angle_alpha   90.00
_cell.angle_beta   90.00
_cell.angle_gamma   90.00
#
_symmetry.space_group_name_H-M   'P 1'
#
loop_
_entity.id
_entity.type
_entity.pdbx_description
1 polymer ?
#
loop_
_entity_poly.entity_id
_entity_poly.type
_entity_poly.pdbx_seq_one_letter_code
_entity_poly.pdbx_strand_id
1 'polypeptide(L)' 'KSLDEAASIKNTQIAEELELPPVKIHCSVLAEDAIKAAINDYKEKQAGTDAAKSA' A
#
# COMPACT_ATOMS: atom_id res chain seq x y z
N LYS A 1 -6.10 -7.25 -11.42
CA LYS A 1 -6.00 -7.24 -9.94
C LYS A 1 -6.97 -6.20 -9.40
N SER A 2 -7.76 -6.51 -8.37
CA SER A 2 -8.72 -5.58 -7.77
C SER A 2 -8.08 -4.71 -6.67
N LEU A 3 -8.75 -3.64 -6.23
CA LEU A 3 -8.26 -2.82 -5.10
C LEU A 3 -8.21 -3.62 -3.79
N ASP A 4 -9.13 -4.55 -3.59
CA ASP A 4 -9.15 -5.40 -2.40
C ASP A 4 -8.03 -6.45 -2.44
N GLU A 5 -7.68 -6.95 -3.63
CA GLU A 5 -6.49 -7.78 -3.82
C GLU A 5 -5.22 -6.98 -3.45
N ALA A 6 -5.11 -5.73 -3.92
CA ALA A 6 -3.98 -4.86 -3.60
C ALA A 6 -3.88 -4.55 -2.09
N ALA A 7 -5.02 -4.36 -1.42
CA ALA A 7 -5.06 -4.12 0.04
C ALA A 7 -4.69 -5.36 0.87
N SER A 8 -4.83 -6.56 0.29
CA SER A 8 -4.49 -7.83 0.94
C SER A 8 -3.01 -8.22 0.83
N ILE A 9 -2.22 -7.47 0.04
CA ILE A 9 -0.77 -7.72 -0.11
C ILE A 9 -0.08 -7.54 1.24
N LYS A 10 0.69 -8.55 1.64
CA LYS A 10 1.47 -8.54 2.89
C LYS A 10 2.95 -8.27 2.62
N ASN A 11 3.65 -7.68 3.60
CA ASN A 11 5.09 -7.48 3.56
C ASN A 11 5.88 -8.77 3.30
N THR A 12 5.37 -9.93 3.70
CA THR A 12 6.04 -11.22 3.46
C THR A 12 6.08 -11.55 1.97
N GLN A 13 4.97 -11.32 1.25
CA GLN A 13 4.90 -11.53 -0.19
C GLN A 13 5.80 -10.52 -0.93
N ILE A 14 5.83 -9.27 -0.45
CA ILE A 14 6.71 -8.23 -1.01
C ILE A 14 8.18 -8.60 -0.80
N ALA A 15 8.54 -9.10 0.38
CA ALA A 15 9.90 -9.50 0.71
C ALA A 15 10.36 -10.74 -0.07
N GLU A 16 9.47 -11.73 -0.25
CA GLU A 16 9.74 -12.93 -1.04
C GLU A 16 9.96 -12.60 -2.51
N GLU A 17 9.08 -11.80 -3.12
CA GLU A 17 9.18 -11.42 -4.53
C GLU A 17 10.42 -10.57 -4.83
N LEU A 18 10.82 -9.74 -3.87
CA LEU A 18 12.00 -8.87 -4.00
C LEU A 18 13.29 -9.50 -3.43
N GLU A 19 13.22 -10.76 -2.97
CA GLU A 19 14.33 -11.49 -2.37
C GLU A 19 15.07 -10.68 -1.28
N LEU A 20 14.31 -9.97 -0.44
CA LEU A 20 14.89 -9.06 0.54
C LEU A 20 15.63 -9.85 1.63
N PRO A 21 16.91 -9.55 1.89
CA PRO A 21 17.62 -10.15 3.01
C PRO A 21 17.01 -9.67 4.34
N PRO A 22 17.21 -10.41 5.46
CA PRO A 22 16.57 -10.12 6.75
C PRO A 22 16.68 -8.67 7.23
N VAL A 23 17.83 -8.03 6.96
CA VAL A 23 18.10 -6.62 7.32
C VAL A 23 17.25 -5.60 6.56
N LYS A 24 16.73 -5.96 5.38
CA LYS A 24 15.93 -5.09 4.50
C LYS A 24 14.43 -5.37 4.53
N ILE A 25 13.95 -6.25 5.41
CA ILE A 25 12.51 -6.53 5.59
C ILE A 25 11.74 -5.28 6.05
N HIS A 26 12.37 -4.34 6.75
CA HIS A 26 11.71 -3.07 7.09
C HIS A 26 11.22 -2.33 5.83
N CYS A 27 11.88 -2.49 4.69
CA CYS A 27 11.44 -1.91 3.42
C CYS A 27 10.13 -2.52 2.92
N SER A 28 9.88 -3.82 3.15
CA SER A 28 8.62 -4.46 2.77
C SER A 28 7.47 -4.07 3.70
N VAL A 29 7.75 -3.81 4.98
CA VAL A 29 6.76 -3.24 5.92
C VAL A 29 6.38 -1.82 5.49
N LEU A 30 7.37 -0.97 5.19
CA LEU A 30 7.13 0.38 4.68
C LEU A 30 6.34 0.36 3.37
N ALA A 31 6.63 -0.58 2.47
CA ALA A 31 5.89 -0.75 1.22
C ALA A 31 4.44 -1.19 1.45
N GLU A 32 4.20 -2.13 2.37
CA GLU A 32 2.85 -2.56 2.75
C GLU A 32 2.00 -1.39 3.29
N ASP A 33 2.57 -0.60 4.19
CA ASP A 33 1.89 0.56 4.79
C ASP A 33 1.58 1.63 3.74
N ALA A 34 2.51 1.90 2.82
CA ALA A 34 2.31 2.86 1.73
C ALA A 34 1.19 2.42 0.77
N ILE A 35 1.12 1.13 0.43
CA ILE A 35 0.06 0.58 -0.43
C ILE A 35 -1.31 0.72 0.25
N LYS A 36 -1.42 0.37 1.54
CA LYS A 36 -2.66 0.51 2.30
C LYS A 36 -3.12 1.96 2.40
N ALA A 37 -2.19 2.87 2.70
CA ALA A 37 -2.48 4.30 2.77
C ALA A 37 -2.98 4.84 1.42
N ALA A 38 -2.32 4.47 0.32
CA ALA A 38 -2.72 4.90 -1.02
C ALA A 38 -4.11 4.37 -1.42
N ILE A 39 -4.44 3.12 -1.07
CA ILE A 39 -5.76 2.55 -1.35
C ILE A 39 -6.84 3.22 -0.51
N ASN A 40 -6.57 3.52 0.76
CA ASN A 40 -7.50 4.25 1.61
C ASN A 40 -7.75 5.66 1.07
N ASP A 41 -6.69 6.41 0.74
CA ASP A 41 -6.78 7.73 0.11
C ASP A 41 -7.56 7.68 -1.21
N TYR A 42 -7.32 6.66 -2.04
CA TYR A 42 -8.09 6.46 -3.27
C TYR A 42 -9.58 6.20 -3.01
N LYS A 43 -9.90 5.35 -2.02
CA LYS A 43 -11.30 5.05 -1.63
C LYS A 43 -11.98 6.30 -1.07
N GLU A 44 -11.29 7.09 -0.26
CA GLU A 44 -11.79 8.36 0.28
C GLU A 44 -12.04 9.39 -0.84
N LYS A 45 -11.11 9.53 -1.79
CA LYS A 45 -11.25 10.43 -2.95
C LYS A 45 -12.37 10.00 -3.92
N GLN A 46 -12.62 8.70 -4.05
CA GLN A 46 -13.73 8.17 -4.86
C GLN A 46 -15.07 8.35 -4.15
N ALA A 47 -15.12 8.20 -2.81
CA ALA A 47 -16.32 8.43 -2.01
C ALA A 47 -16.65 9.92 -1.85
N GLY A 48 -15.65 10.79 -1.96
CA GLY A 48 -15.77 12.24 -1.97
C GLY A 48 -14.97 12.84 -3.11
N THR A 49 -15.48 12.76 -4.34
CA THR A 49 -15.08 13.67 -5.42
C THR A 49 -15.26 15.11 -4.94
N ASP A 50 -14.19 15.74 -4.41
CA ASP A 50 -13.84 17.19 -4.48
C ASP A 50 -12.97 17.74 -3.33
N ALA A 51 -12.61 17.00 -2.26
CA ALA A 51 -12.11 17.67 -1.04
C ALA A 51 -10.59 17.92 -0.89
N ALA A 52 -9.70 17.41 -1.75
CA ALA A 52 -8.24 17.51 -1.51
C ALA A 52 -7.45 18.09 -2.68
N LYS A 53 -7.75 19.34 -3.02
CA LYS A 53 -6.86 20.29 -3.71
C LYS A 53 -6.28 21.36 -2.76
N SER A 54 -6.29 21.15 -1.45
CA SER A 54 -5.85 22.17 -0.49
C SER A 54 -4.98 21.59 0.63
N ALA A 55 -3.69 21.48 0.37
CA ALA A 55 -2.59 21.90 1.26
C ALA A 55 -1.25 21.57 0.59
#